data_AF-A0A966DD93-F1
#
_entry.id   AF-A0A966DD93-F1
#
_cell.length_a   1.000
_cell.length_b   1.000
_cell.length_c   1.000
_cell.angle_alpha   90.00
_cell.angle_beta   90.00
_cell.angle_gamma   90.00
#
_symmetry.space_group_name_H-M   'P 1'
#
loop_
_entity.id
_entity.type
_entity.pdbx_description
1 polymer ?
#
loop_
_entity_poly.entity_id
_entity_poly.type
_entity_poly.pdbx_seq_one_letter_code
_entity_poly.pdbx_strand_id
1 'polypeptide(L)' 'MKKQPTIYTDNSDLYDADKAVKDFVKVHKGKLSEENRDALGDLLDRRAAAISNVLGVKVSSVVDHKKK' A
#
# COMPACT_ATOMS: atom_id res chain seq x y z
N MET A 1 20.40 -8.68 -31.41
CA MET A 1 19.40 -8.79 -30.33
C MET A 1 19.33 -7.44 -29.62
N LYS A 2 18.17 -6.75 -29.67
CA LYS A 2 17.97 -5.52 -28.89
C LYS A 2 17.76 -5.96 -27.43
N LYS A 3 18.69 -5.60 -26.54
CA LYS A 3 18.53 -5.84 -25.09
C LYS A 3 17.31 -5.04 -24.65
N GLN A 4 16.32 -5.70 -24.03
CA GLN A 4 15.22 -4.99 -23.39
C GLN A 4 15.83 -4.08 -22.30
N PRO A 5 15.37 -2.81 -22.18
CA PRO A 5 15.85 -1.97 -21.10
C PRO A 5 15.48 -2.63 -19.77
N THR A 6 16.47 -2.86 -18.92
CA THR A 6 16.23 -3.25 -17.53
C THR A 6 15.54 -2.06 -16.87
N ILE A 7 14.23 -2.13 -16.70
CA ILE A 7 13.47 -1.18 -15.90
C ILE A 7 13.89 -1.47 -14.44
N TYR A 8 14.74 -0.62 -13.88
CA TYR A 8 14.91 -0.56 -12.44
C TYR A 8 13.69 0.19 -11.90
N THR A 9 12.63 -0.52 -11.58
CA THR A 9 11.50 0.06 -10.86
C THR A 9 12.03 0.48 -9.50
N ASP A 10 12.01 1.78 -9.22
CA ASP A 10 12.32 2.32 -7.90
C ASP A 10 11.26 1.78 -6.92
N ASN A 11 11.63 0.75 -6.17
CA ASN A 11 10.74 0.06 -5.23
C ASN A 11 10.74 0.75 -3.85
N SER A 12 11.37 1.92 -3.72
CA SER A 12 11.35 2.71 -2.48
C SER A 12 9.93 3.00 -2.03
N ASP A 13 9.05 3.38 -2.96
CA ASP A 13 7.62 3.62 -2.71
C ASP A 13 6.91 2.40 -2.09
N LEU A 14 7.24 1.18 -2.55
CA LEU A 14 6.66 -0.04 -2.00
C LEU A 14 7.18 -0.33 -0.59
N TYR A 15 8.48 -0.15 -0.38
CA TYR A 15 9.09 -0.34 0.94
C TYR A 15 8.50 0.66 1.95
N ASP A 16 8.40 1.93 1.58
CA ASP A 16 7.90 2.99 2.45
C ASP A 16 6.41 2.82 2.76
N ALA A 17 5.60 2.43 1.76
CA ALA A 17 4.19 2.12 1.97
C ALA A 17 3.99 0.91 2.88
N ASP A 18 4.78 -0.15 2.71
CA ASP A 18 4.74 -1.34 3.57
C ASP A 18 5.19 -1.02 5.01
N LYS A 19 6.26 -0.22 5.14
CA LYS A 19 6.76 0.26 6.43
C LYS A 19 5.72 1.10 7.17
N ALA A 20 5.02 2.00 6.48
CA ALA A 20 3.99 2.84 7.08
C ALA A 20 2.84 2.01 7.67
N VAL A 21 2.37 1.00 6.94
CA VAL A 21 1.34 0.06 7.46
C VAL A 21 1.87 -0.69 8.67
N LYS A 22 3.09 -1.22 8.61
CA LYS A 22 3.72 -1.96 9.72
C LYS A 22 3.89 -1.09 10.97
N ASP A 23 4.32 0.15 10.81
CA ASP A 23 4.51 1.06 11.94
C ASP A 23 3.17 1.50 12.54
N PHE A 24 2.15 1.69 11.71
CA PHE A 24 0.79 1.97 12.19
C PHE A 24 0.24 0.85 13.08
N VAL A 25 0.32 -0.42 12.64
CA VAL A 25 -0.22 -1.57 13.39
C VAL A 25 0.61 -1.93 14.64
N LYS A 26 1.89 -1.53 14.70
CA LYS A 26 2.71 -1.68 15.91
C LYS A 26 2.23 -0.75 17.02
N VAL A 27 1.85 0.47 16.67
CA VAL A 27 1.38 1.49 17.62
C VAL A 27 -0.08 1.24 18.01
N HIS A 28 -0.93 0.92 17.05
CA HIS A 28 -2.36 0.75 17.26
C HIS A 28 -2.72 -0.73 17.38
N LYS A 29 -2.65 -1.25 18.61
CA LYS A 29 -3.02 -2.64 18.92
C LYS A 29 -4.50 -2.74 19.31
N GLY A 30 -5.17 -3.77 18.82
CA GLY A 30 -6.55 -4.08 19.20
C GLY A 30 -7.60 -3.34 18.36
N LYS A 31 -8.73 -3.01 18.97
CA LYS A 31 -9.87 -2.40 18.26
C LYS A 31 -9.56 -0.94 17.95
N LEU A 32 -9.53 -0.61 16.66
CA LEU A 32 -9.30 0.75 16.18
C LEU A 32 -10.56 1.63 16.33
N SER A 33 -10.35 2.90 16.69
CA SER A 33 -11.35 3.96 16.52
C SER A 33 -11.70 4.12 15.03
N GLU A 34 -12.81 4.77 14.73
CA GLU A 34 -13.22 5.03 13.34
C GLU A 34 -12.16 5.83 12.57
N GLU A 35 -11.67 6.92 13.16
CA GLU A 35 -10.58 7.73 12.60
C GLU A 35 -9.31 6.91 12.31
N ASN A 36 -8.93 6.00 13.21
CA ASN A 36 -7.77 5.13 13.02
C ASN A 36 -8.03 4.02 11.99
N ARG A 37 -9.29 3.60 11.80
CA ARG A 37 -9.64 2.67 10.71
C ARG A 37 -9.53 3.36 9.37
N ASP A 38 -10.02 4.60 9.26
CA ASP A 38 -9.94 5.38 8.03
C ASP A 38 -8.47 5.66 7.67
N ALA A 39 -7.65 6.07 8.65
CA ALA A 39 -6.21 6.27 8.47
C ALA A 39 -5.49 4.99 8.05
N LEU A 40 -5.82 3.84 8.65
CA LEU A 40 -5.29 2.54 8.20
C LEU A 40 -5.74 2.22 6.78
N GLY A 41 -6.97 2.60 6.43
CA GLY A 41 -7.53 2.43 5.10
C GLY A 41 -6.69 3.13 4.03
N ASP A 42 -6.37 4.40 4.24
CA ASP A 42 -5.51 5.18 3.34
C ASP A 42 -4.12 4.57 3.17
N LEU A 43 -3.54 4.01 4.26
CA LEU A 43 -2.23 3.35 4.21
C LEU A 43 -2.28 2.05 3.39
N LEU A 44 -3.35 1.27 3.53
CA LEU A 44 -3.54 0.03 2.78
C LEU A 44 -3.77 0.30 1.29
N ASP A 45 -4.48 1.38 0.95
CA ASP A 45 -4.66 1.82 -0.44
C ASP A 45 -3.34 2.23 -1.09
N ARG A 46 -2.52 3.04 -0.39
CA ARG A 46 -1.20 3.43 -0.86
C ARG A 46 -0.30 2.21 -1.09
N ARG A 47 -0.35 1.24 -0.18
CA ARG A 47 0.39 -0.02 -0.33
C ARG A 47 -0.10 -0.83 -1.53
N ALA A 48 -1.41 -0.94 -1.74
CA ALA A 48 -1.97 -1.63 -2.90
C ALA A 48 -1.59 -0.95 -4.23
N ALA A 49 -1.58 0.37 -4.27
CA ALA A 49 -1.11 1.14 -5.44
C ALA A 49 0.37 0.92 -5.72
N ALA A 50 1.22 0.95 -4.67
CA ALA A 50 2.65 0.68 -4.82
C ALA A 50 2.92 -0.76 -5.30
N ILE A 51 2.21 -1.76 -4.76
CA ILE A 51 2.30 -3.14 -5.26
C ILE A 51 1.87 -3.20 -6.73
N SER A 52 0.79 -2.50 -7.09
CA SER A 52 0.30 -2.48 -8.47
C SER A 52 1.34 -1.94 -9.45
N ASN A 53 2.03 -0.86 -9.07
CA ASN A 53 3.08 -0.24 -9.87
C ASN A 53 4.28 -1.17 -10.05
N VAL A 54 4.71 -1.83 -8.97
CA VAL A 54 5.87 -2.75 -9.00
C VAL A 54 5.57 -4.00 -9.82
N LEU A 55 4.37 -4.56 -9.70
CA LEU A 55 3.98 -5.78 -10.39
C LEU A 55 3.47 -5.54 -11.82
N GLY A 56 3.14 -4.29 -12.17
CA GLY A 56 2.51 -3.96 -13.46
C GLY A 56 1.09 -4.51 -13.61
N VAL A 57 0.43 -4.85 -12.51
CA VAL A 57 -0.94 -5.41 -12.49
C VAL A 57 -1.79 -4.66 -11.47
N LYS A 58 -3.10 -4.58 -11.68
CA LYS A 58 -4.00 -3.92 -10.73
C LYS A 58 -4.21 -4.79 -9.49
N VAL A 59 -3.74 -4.31 -8.34
CA VAL A 59 -4.03 -4.86 -7.01
C VAL A 59 -5.05 -3.96 -6.31
N SER A 60 -6.06 -4.58 -5.70
CA SER A 60 -7.09 -3.87 -4.93
C SER A 60 -6.78 -3.93 -3.45
N SER A 61 -7.11 -2.85 -2.73
CA SER A 61 -7.04 -2.79 -1.28
C SER A 61 -8.19 -3.59 -0.65
N VAL A 62 -7.97 -4.09 0.57
CA VAL A 62 -8.98 -4.80 1.37
C VAL A 62 -9.96 -3.85 2.08
N VAL A 63 -9.75 -2.54 1.93
CA VAL A 63 -10.56 -1.50 2.54
C VAL A 63 -11.87 -1.38 1.76
N ASP A 64 -12.98 -1.64 2.43
CA ASP A 64 -14.30 -1.40 1.88
C ASP A 64 -14.64 0.09 2.04
N HIS A 65 -14.26 0.87 1.03
CA HIS A 65 -14.74 2.25 0.90
C HIS A 65 -16.22 2.19 0.60
N LYS A 66 -17.06 2.23 1.64
CA LYS A 66 -18.49 2.44 1.45
C LYS A 66 -18.66 3.68 0.58
N LYS A 67 -19.12 3.48 -0.65
CA LYS A 67 -19.54 4.57 -1.53
C LYS A 67 -20.58 5.37 -0.74
N LYS A 68 -20.23 6.58 -0.35
CA LYS A 68 -21.20 7.59 0.08
C LYS A 68 -22.12 7.90 -1.09
#